data_AF-A0A163AVM1-F1
#
_entry.id   AF-A0A163AVM1-F1
#
_cell.length_a   1.000
_cell.length_b   1.000
_cell.length_c   1.000
_cell.angle_alpha   90.00
_cell.angle_beta   90.00
_cell.angle_gamma   90.00
#
_symmetry.space_group_name_H-M   'P 1'
#
loop_
_entity.id
_entity.type
_entity.pdbx_description
1 polymer ?
#
loop_
_entity_poly.entity_id
_entity_poly.type
_entity_poly.pdbx_seq_one_letter_code
_entity_poly.pdbx_strand_id
1 'polypeptide(L)'
;MSKLWARPSRVHLIQLIHGFNSLISIVWAGILIGAATKINLFTTTAAALSGLGNYSGFAYPATFVYMLVPAVCSVVLSLILAFDPSPGYTFWKPSKTLTVTIGCFGIASLMSALLPLVPGADVITTPDSALDCTWTNYMTWKVIFGNIGAFPWVSAMDTACSCFHAADIFAWIIGFVWLGLTGLYCYRIRTAINYVSNSGKTEAPFDSKSTAWPMATLTSPTNDSTKYEVPDKY
;
A
#
# COMPACT_ATOMS: atom_id res chain seq x y z
N MET A 1 38.36 12.03 6.28
CA MET A 1 36.90 11.81 6.18
C MET A 1 36.34 12.41 4.89
N SER A 2 36.72 11.91 3.70
CA SER A 2 36.39 12.60 2.43
C SER A 2 36.15 11.65 1.25
N LYS A 3 35.35 10.59 1.44
CA LYS A 3 34.75 9.80 0.34
C LYS A 3 33.33 9.32 0.68
N LEU A 4 32.50 10.21 1.26
CA LEU A 4 31.08 9.91 1.53
C LEU A 4 30.12 10.47 0.46
N TRP A 5 30.65 11.06 -0.60
CA TRP A 5 29.89 11.38 -1.80
C TRP A 5 30.07 10.25 -2.82
N ALA A 6 29.51 9.09 -2.49
CA ALA A 6 29.22 8.09 -3.51
C ALA A 6 28.30 8.75 -4.55
N ARG A 7 28.63 8.56 -5.83
CA ARG A 7 27.86 9.04 -6.99
C ARG A 7 26.35 8.93 -6.74
N PRO A 8 25.52 9.88 -7.24
CA PRO A 8 24.08 9.76 -7.16
C PRO A 8 23.70 8.37 -7.67
N SER A 9 23.18 7.55 -6.76
CA SER A 9 22.85 6.16 -7.06
C SER A 9 21.82 6.19 -8.17
N ARG A 10 22.05 5.42 -9.23
CA ARG A 10 21.01 5.20 -10.22
C ARG A 10 19.82 4.62 -9.46
N VAL A 11 18.67 5.30 -9.52
CA VAL A 11 17.44 4.85 -8.86
C VAL A 11 17.19 3.40 -9.29
N HIS A 12 17.09 2.50 -8.31
CA HIS A 12 16.93 1.09 -8.59
C HIS A 12 15.51 0.86 -9.16
N LEU A 13 15.37 0.00 -10.17
CA LEU A 13 14.08 -0.26 -10.82
C LEU A 13 12.96 -0.59 -9.82
N ILE A 14 13.27 -1.38 -8.79
CA ILE A 14 12.31 -1.72 -7.72
C ILE A 14 11.80 -0.47 -6.98
N GLN A 15 12.69 0.50 -6.67
CA GLN A 15 12.29 1.75 -6.03
C GLN A 15 11.40 2.59 -6.95
N LEU A 16 11.71 2.61 -8.25
CA LEU A 16 10.88 3.31 -9.24
C LEU A 16 9.48 2.69 -9.33
N ILE A 17 9.37 1.36 -9.30
CA ILE A 17 8.06 0.68 -9.30
C ILE A 17 7.30 0.98 -8.00
N HIS A 18 7.97 1.01 -6.83
CA HIS A 18 7.32 1.41 -5.58
C HIS A 18 6.90 2.88 -5.57
N GLY A 19 7.68 3.77 -6.19
CA GLY A 19 7.31 5.17 -6.41
C GLY A 19 6.07 5.31 -7.29
N PHE A 20 6.00 4.52 -8.37
CA PHE A 20 4.79 4.42 -9.20
C PHE A 20 3.59 3.90 -8.39
N ASN A 21 3.76 2.82 -7.63
CA ASN A 21 2.71 2.29 -6.76
C ASN A 21 2.22 3.32 -5.73
N SER A 22 3.13 4.09 -5.17
CA SER A 22 2.79 5.16 -4.24
C SER A 22 1.91 6.21 -4.90
N LEU A 23 2.29 6.69 -6.10
CA LEU A 23 1.49 7.66 -6.84
C LEU A 23 0.09 7.12 -7.16
N ILE A 24 -0.01 5.91 -7.71
CA ILE A 24 -1.28 5.28 -8.05
C ILE A 24 -2.14 5.05 -6.80
N SER A 25 -1.54 4.61 -5.69
CA SER A 25 -2.27 4.40 -4.42
C SER A 25 -2.77 5.72 -3.83
N ILE A 26 -2.01 6.82 -3.96
CA ILE A 26 -2.45 8.15 -3.50
C ILE A 26 -3.66 8.61 -4.30
N VAL A 27 -3.62 8.45 -5.62
CA VAL A 27 -4.76 8.76 -6.49
C VAL A 27 -5.96 7.89 -6.11
N TRP A 28 -5.76 6.59 -5.95
CA TRP A 28 -6.82 5.65 -5.57
C TRP A 28 -7.49 6.03 -4.23
N ALA A 29 -6.69 6.26 -3.18
CA ALA A 29 -7.19 6.69 -1.88
C ALA A 29 -7.89 8.06 -1.97
N GLY A 30 -7.33 9.00 -2.72
CA GLY A 30 -7.92 10.32 -2.94
C GLY A 30 -9.30 10.26 -3.62
N ILE A 31 -9.47 9.39 -4.61
CA ILE A 31 -10.76 9.18 -5.29
C ILE A 31 -11.79 8.62 -4.30
N LEU A 32 -11.41 7.64 -3.46
CA LEU A 32 -12.30 7.08 -2.45
C LEU A 32 -12.70 8.11 -1.39
N ILE A 33 -11.75 8.92 -0.90
CA ILE A 33 -12.05 10.04 0.02
C ILE A 33 -12.98 11.06 -0.66
N GLY A 34 -12.79 11.32 -1.96
CA GLY A 34 -13.67 12.15 -2.76
C GLY A 34 -15.11 11.60 -2.81
N ALA A 35 -15.28 10.31 -3.07
CA ALA A 35 -16.58 9.65 -3.05
C ALA A 35 -17.24 9.74 -1.67
N ALA A 36 -16.51 9.46 -0.58
CA ALA A 36 -17.01 9.61 0.79
C ALA A 36 -17.46 11.04 1.10
N THR A 37 -16.71 12.05 0.65
CA THR A 37 -17.06 13.46 0.86
C THR A 37 -18.37 13.82 0.16
N LYS A 38 -18.58 13.31 -1.06
CA LYS A 38 -19.84 13.52 -1.81
C LYS A 38 -21.02 12.80 -1.18
N ILE A 39 -20.82 11.58 -0.69
CA ILE A 39 -21.82 10.84 0.08
C ILE A 39 -22.18 11.59 1.36
N ASN A 40 -21.19 12.07 2.11
CA ASN A 40 -21.41 12.82 3.34
C ASN A 40 -22.15 14.15 3.10
N LEU A 41 -21.84 14.85 2.00
CA LEU A 41 -22.57 16.06 1.62
C LEU A 41 -24.06 15.76 1.45
N PHE A 42 -24.41 14.68 0.78
CA PHE A 42 -25.80 14.25 0.63
C PHE A 42 -26.44 13.90 1.98
N THR A 43 -25.81 13.06 2.78
CA THR A 43 -26.42 12.55 4.03
C THR A 43 -26.66 13.65 5.05
N THR A 44 -25.84 14.70 5.03
CA THR A 44 -25.96 15.84 5.95
C THR A 44 -26.89 16.94 5.45
N THR A 45 -26.99 17.17 4.13
CA THR A 45 -27.83 18.24 3.56
C THR A 45 -29.14 17.75 2.96
N ALA A 46 -29.10 16.73 2.11
CA ALA A 46 -30.26 16.22 1.38
C ALA A 46 -31.24 15.49 2.30
N ALA A 47 -30.74 14.73 3.27
CA ALA A 47 -31.58 14.02 4.25
C ALA A 47 -32.45 14.98 5.07
N ALA A 48 -31.85 16.09 5.53
CA ALA A 48 -32.56 17.13 6.27
C ALA A 48 -33.60 17.85 5.39
N LEU A 49 -33.24 18.17 4.14
CA LEU A 49 -34.12 18.88 3.20
C LEU A 49 -35.26 18.01 2.64
N SER A 50 -35.07 16.70 2.58
CA SER A 50 -36.07 15.75 2.07
C SER A 50 -37.11 15.31 3.11
N GLY A 51 -37.02 15.82 4.35
CA GLY A 51 -37.94 15.44 5.43
C GLY A 51 -37.72 14.02 5.96
N LEU A 52 -36.66 13.33 5.53
CA LEU A 52 -36.28 12.00 6.00
C LEU A 52 -35.52 12.02 7.35
N GLY A 53 -35.21 13.22 7.86
CA GLY A 53 -34.49 13.42 9.11
C GLY A 53 -32.97 13.46 8.93
N ASN A 54 -32.22 13.45 10.04
CA ASN A 54 -30.76 13.40 10.02
C ASN A 54 -30.30 11.94 10.01
N TYR A 55 -29.80 11.44 8.87
CA TYR A 55 -29.12 10.15 8.81
C TYR A 55 -27.68 10.30 9.32
N SER A 56 -27.52 10.47 10.64
CA SER A 56 -26.20 10.47 11.29
C SER A 56 -25.48 9.12 11.17
N GLY A 57 -26.18 8.05 10.78
CA GLY A 57 -25.67 6.70 10.58
C GLY A 57 -25.87 6.18 9.16
N PHE A 58 -25.48 6.94 8.13
CA PHE A 58 -25.41 6.36 6.78
C PHE A 58 -24.44 5.17 6.79
N ALA A 59 -24.98 3.97 6.60
CA ALA A 59 -24.17 2.78 6.41
C ALA A 59 -23.48 2.93 5.05
N TYR A 60 -22.16 3.15 5.06
CA TYR A 60 -21.40 3.10 3.82
C TYR A 60 -21.55 1.71 3.19
N PRO A 61 -21.61 1.61 1.85
CA PRO A 61 -21.47 0.34 1.16
C PRO A 61 -20.28 -0.42 1.75
N ALA A 62 -20.48 -1.66 2.21
CA ALA A 62 -19.40 -2.46 2.80
C ALA A 62 -18.23 -2.59 1.82
N THR A 63 -18.55 -2.68 0.53
CA THR A 63 -17.60 -2.67 -0.60
C THR A 63 -16.71 -1.42 -0.62
N PHE A 64 -17.23 -0.24 -0.28
CA PHE A 64 -16.44 0.98 -0.16
C PHE A 64 -15.37 0.89 0.93
N VAL A 65 -15.72 0.35 2.10
CA VAL A 65 -14.77 0.17 3.21
C VAL A 65 -13.70 -0.86 2.82
N TYR A 66 -14.10 -1.94 2.16
CA TYR A 66 -13.19 -2.97 1.66
C TYR A 66 -12.24 -2.47 0.56
N MET A 67 -12.54 -1.35 -0.10
CA MET A 67 -11.61 -0.66 -1.00
C MET A 67 -10.73 0.36 -0.29
N LEU A 68 -11.28 1.12 0.65
CA LEU A 68 -10.54 2.19 1.34
C LEU A 68 -9.39 1.65 2.19
N VAL A 69 -9.59 0.55 2.92
CA VAL A 69 -8.56 -0.01 3.79
C VAL A 69 -7.33 -0.47 2.99
N PRO A 70 -7.45 -1.30 1.93
CA PRO A 70 -6.32 -1.64 1.07
C PRO A 70 -5.69 -0.43 0.39
N ALA A 71 -6.47 0.57 -0.04
CA ALA A 71 -5.94 1.78 -0.66
C ALA A 71 -5.01 2.55 0.27
N VAL A 72 -5.45 2.85 1.50
CA VAL A 72 -4.64 3.56 2.50
C VAL A 72 -3.40 2.75 2.90
N CYS A 73 -3.56 1.45 3.14
CA CYS A 73 -2.42 0.58 3.45
C CYS A 73 -1.41 0.55 2.29
N SER A 74 -1.89 0.52 1.04
CA SER A 74 -1.03 0.54 -0.16
C SER A 74 -0.25 1.85 -0.28
N VAL A 75 -0.85 3.00 0.06
CA VAL A 75 -0.13 4.29 0.12
C VAL A 75 1.03 4.21 1.09
N VAL A 76 0.77 3.81 2.33
CA VAL A 76 1.77 3.78 3.40
C VAL A 76 2.91 2.83 3.05
N LEU A 77 2.57 1.60 2.65
CA LEU A 77 3.60 0.61 2.33
C LEU A 77 4.42 1.01 1.09
N SER A 78 3.78 1.51 0.04
CA SER A 78 4.49 1.92 -1.18
C SER A 78 5.42 3.11 -0.94
N LEU A 79 5.01 4.09 -0.11
CA LEU A 79 5.88 5.21 0.28
C LEU A 79 7.12 4.71 1.03
N ILE A 80 6.94 3.83 2.02
CA ILE A 80 8.07 3.25 2.77
C ILE A 80 9.04 2.56 1.82
N LEU A 81 8.53 1.76 0.88
CA LEU A 81 9.37 0.99 -0.05
C LEU A 81 9.96 1.84 -1.19
N ALA A 82 9.32 2.95 -1.57
CA ALA A 82 9.85 3.89 -2.57
C ALA A 82 11.08 4.64 -2.04
N PHE A 83 11.07 4.98 -0.74
CA PHE A 83 12.17 5.67 -0.08
C PHE A 83 13.16 4.73 0.61
N ASP A 84 12.95 3.41 0.56
CA ASP A 84 13.91 2.43 1.08
C ASP A 84 15.14 2.37 0.17
N PRO A 85 16.35 2.77 0.64
CA PRO A 85 17.57 2.71 -0.16
C PRO A 85 18.08 1.29 -0.38
N SER A 86 17.55 0.29 0.34
CA SER A 86 18.10 -1.06 0.39
C SER A 86 18.28 -1.74 -0.97
N PRO A 87 17.34 -1.63 -1.94
CA PRO A 87 17.53 -2.21 -3.27
C PRO A 87 18.75 -1.67 -4.04
N GLY A 88 19.32 -0.55 -3.63
CA GLY A 88 20.53 0.03 -4.22
C GLY A 88 21.83 -0.72 -3.86
N TYR A 89 21.82 -1.60 -2.85
CA TYR A 89 23.02 -2.37 -2.48
C TYR A 89 23.21 -3.59 -3.41
N THR A 90 24.44 -3.83 -3.88
CA THR A 90 24.77 -4.90 -4.84
C THR A 90 24.34 -6.30 -4.37
N PHE A 91 24.37 -6.55 -3.06
CA PHE A 91 24.01 -7.85 -2.46
C PHE A 91 22.64 -7.83 -1.79
N TRP A 92 21.82 -6.81 -2.06
CA TRP A 92 20.49 -6.75 -1.50
C TRP A 92 19.65 -7.92 -2.00
N LYS A 93 18.99 -8.57 -1.04
CA LYS A 93 17.99 -9.60 -1.29
C LYS A 93 16.75 -9.28 -0.46
N PRO A 94 15.54 -9.35 -1.03
CA PRO A 94 14.35 -9.19 -0.22
C PRO A 94 14.21 -10.36 0.74
N SER A 95 13.73 -10.08 1.95
CA SER A 95 13.41 -11.14 2.90
C SER A 95 12.18 -11.93 2.43
N LYS A 96 12.06 -13.20 2.89
CA LYS A 96 10.86 -14.00 2.64
C LYS A 96 9.60 -13.30 3.18
N THR A 97 9.70 -12.73 4.38
CA THR A 97 8.63 -11.97 5.01
C THR A 97 8.19 -10.80 4.14
N LEU A 98 9.12 -9.95 3.67
CA LEU A 98 8.80 -8.82 2.80
C LEU A 98 8.13 -9.29 1.50
N THR A 99 8.63 -10.36 0.90
CA THR A 99 8.05 -10.93 -0.33
C THR A 99 6.61 -11.42 -0.11
N VAL A 100 6.35 -12.11 0.99
CA VAL A 100 5.01 -12.58 1.37
C VAL A 100 4.10 -11.39 1.66
N THR A 101 4.56 -10.37 2.38
CA THR A 101 3.79 -9.15 2.64
C THR A 101 3.36 -8.49 1.34
N ILE A 102 4.27 -8.29 0.39
CA ILE A 102 3.96 -7.73 -0.95
C ILE A 102 2.91 -8.59 -1.67
N GLY A 103 3.02 -9.92 -1.59
CA GLY A 103 2.03 -10.85 -2.14
C GLY A 103 0.64 -10.70 -1.50
N CYS A 104 0.57 -10.64 -0.17
CA CYS A 104 -0.68 -10.42 0.56
C CYS A 104 -1.32 -9.08 0.17
N PHE A 105 -0.53 -8.02 0.00
CA PHE A 105 -1.00 -6.71 -0.47
C PHE A 105 -1.56 -6.77 -1.90
N GLY A 106 -0.93 -7.53 -2.79
CA GLY A 106 -1.45 -7.75 -4.14
C GLY A 106 -2.78 -8.49 -4.14
N ILE A 107 -2.91 -9.54 -3.33
CA ILE A 107 -4.17 -10.28 -3.19
C ILE A 107 -5.26 -9.40 -2.56
N ALA A 108 -4.94 -8.66 -1.50
CA ALA A 108 -5.90 -7.76 -0.85
C ALA A 108 -6.40 -6.67 -1.82
N SER A 109 -5.50 -6.10 -2.62
CA SER A 109 -5.85 -5.11 -3.64
C SER A 109 -6.74 -5.72 -4.74
N LEU A 110 -6.45 -6.94 -5.19
CA LEU A 110 -7.33 -7.63 -6.15
C LEU A 110 -8.70 -7.96 -5.55
N MET A 111 -8.75 -8.43 -4.30
CA MET A 111 -10.03 -8.65 -3.61
C MET A 111 -10.85 -7.36 -3.53
N SER A 112 -10.19 -6.22 -3.28
CA SER A 112 -10.87 -4.92 -3.27
C SER A 112 -11.45 -4.50 -4.62
N ALA A 113 -10.86 -4.94 -5.73
CA ALA A 113 -11.39 -4.73 -7.08
C ALA A 113 -12.48 -5.75 -7.47
N LEU A 114 -12.45 -6.94 -6.86
CA LEU A 114 -13.42 -7.99 -7.15
C LEU A 114 -14.73 -7.83 -6.36
N LEU A 115 -14.65 -7.42 -5.09
CA LEU A 115 -15.82 -7.32 -4.22
C LEU A 115 -16.92 -6.40 -4.77
N PRO A 116 -16.63 -5.22 -5.35
CA PRO A 116 -17.66 -4.37 -5.94
C PRO A 116 -18.41 -5.05 -7.09
N LEU A 117 -17.76 -5.93 -7.85
CA LEU A 117 -18.35 -6.66 -8.97
C LEU A 117 -19.28 -7.81 -8.53
N VAL A 118 -19.16 -8.28 -7.28
CA VAL A 118 -19.93 -9.44 -6.80
C VAL A 118 -21.34 -8.99 -6.39
N PRO A 119 -22.40 -9.45 -7.07
CA PRO A 119 -23.77 -9.14 -6.66
C PRO A 119 -24.03 -9.70 -5.26
N GLY A 120 -24.65 -8.90 -4.38
CA GLY A 120 -24.91 -9.28 -3.00
C GLY A 120 -23.72 -9.17 -2.03
N ALA A 121 -22.54 -8.73 -2.50
CA ALA A 121 -21.43 -8.37 -1.60
C ALA A 121 -21.74 -7.11 -0.77
N ASP A 122 -22.70 -6.30 -1.23
CA ASP A 122 -23.23 -5.16 -0.49
C ASP A 122 -24.73 -5.33 -0.24
N VAL A 123 -25.15 -5.25 1.02
CA VAL A 123 -26.56 -5.35 1.40
C VAL A 123 -27.36 -4.20 0.80
N ILE A 124 -26.73 -3.03 0.61
CA ILE A 124 -27.39 -1.82 0.10
C ILE A 124 -27.71 -1.94 -1.40
N THR A 125 -26.92 -2.70 -2.16
CA THR A 125 -27.14 -2.86 -3.61
C THR A 125 -27.75 -4.20 -3.99
N THR A 126 -27.95 -5.12 -3.04
CA THR A 126 -28.52 -6.45 -3.32
C THR A 126 -29.89 -6.33 -4.00
N PRO A 127 -30.14 -7.04 -5.13
CA PRO A 127 -29.35 -8.14 -5.70
C PRO A 127 -28.24 -7.74 -6.67
N ASP A 128 -28.04 -6.45 -6.92
CA ASP A 128 -27.13 -5.92 -7.94
C ASP A 128 -25.69 -5.73 -7.43
N SER A 129 -24.77 -5.49 -8.36
CA SER A 129 -23.37 -5.16 -8.06
C SER A 129 -23.27 -3.76 -7.44
N ALA A 130 -22.27 -3.54 -6.59
CA ALA A 130 -22.00 -2.21 -6.05
C ALA A 130 -21.57 -1.20 -7.14
N LEU A 131 -21.03 -1.71 -8.26
CA LEU A 131 -20.68 -0.90 -9.44
C LEU A 131 -21.90 -0.48 -10.26
N ASP A 132 -23.04 -1.16 -10.15
CA ASP A 132 -24.27 -0.67 -10.79
C ASP A 132 -24.80 0.59 -10.09
N CYS A 133 -24.21 0.96 -8.95
CA CYS A 133 -24.53 2.15 -8.18
C CYS A 133 -26.02 2.27 -7.87
N THR A 134 -26.73 1.15 -7.68
CA THR A 134 -28.16 1.14 -7.34
C THR A 134 -28.42 1.77 -5.98
N TRP A 135 -27.38 1.91 -5.13
CA TRP A 135 -27.40 2.75 -3.94
C TRP A 135 -27.73 4.23 -4.24
N THR A 136 -27.47 4.72 -5.45
CA THR A 136 -27.92 6.05 -5.90
C THR A 136 -29.43 6.14 -6.11
N ASN A 137 -30.15 5.02 -6.07
CA ASN A 137 -31.61 4.97 -6.16
C ASN A 137 -32.26 4.45 -4.86
N TYR A 138 -31.45 4.06 -3.86
CA TYR A 138 -31.90 3.32 -2.66
C TYR A 138 -32.99 4.01 -1.82
N MET A 139 -33.19 5.33 -1.99
CA MET A 139 -34.32 6.04 -1.36
C MET A 139 -35.21 6.79 -2.35
N THR A 140 -35.19 6.42 -3.63
CA THR A 140 -35.97 7.07 -4.71
C THR A 140 -35.74 8.58 -4.86
N TRP A 141 -34.69 9.13 -4.24
CA TRP A 141 -34.44 10.56 -4.17
C TRP A 141 -34.19 11.18 -5.56
N LYS A 142 -33.63 10.43 -6.52
CA LYS A 142 -33.54 10.87 -7.93
C LYS A 142 -34.90 11.11 -8.57
N VAL A 143 -35.90 10.31 -8.20
CA VAL A 143 -37.27 10.43 -8.71
C VAL A 143 -37.98 11.60 -8.05
N ILE A 144 -37.80 11.78 -6.74
CA ILE A 144 -38.47 12.83 -5.95
C ILE A 144 -37.84 14.22 -6.22
N PHE A 145 -36.52 14.28 -6.38
CA PHE A 145 -35.74 15.53 -6.42
C PHE A 145 -35.00 15.72 -7.75
N GLY A 146 -35.46 15.11 -8.85
CA GLY A 146 -34.76 15.09 -10.15
C GLY A 146 -34.47 16.45 -10.80
N ASN A 147 -34.95 17.56 -10.25
CA ASN A 147 -34.55 18.90 -10.69
C ASN A 147 -33.19 19.28 -10.09
N ILE A 148 -32.11 19.00 -10.83
CA ILE A 148 -30.71 19.27 -10.42
C ILE A 148 -30.48 20.75 -10.09
N GLY A 149 -31.19 21.68 -10.74
CA GLY A 149 -31.06 23.12 -10.45
C GLY A 149 -31.61 23.51 -9.08
N ALA A 150 -32.64 22.80 -8.60
CA ALA A 150 -33.20 22.97 -7.25
C ALA A 150 -32.48 22.11 -6.21
N PHE A 151 -31.95 20.95 -6.62
CA PHE A 151 -31.38 19.93 -5.73
C PHE A 151 -29.99 19.47 -6.22
N PRO A 152 -28.95 20.32 -6.12
CA PRO A 152 -27.63 20.03 -6.68
C PRO A 152 -26.93 18.83 -6.03
N TRP A 153 -27.31 18.45 -4.81
CA TRP A 153 -26.83 17.26 -4.12
C TRP A 153 -27.18 15.94 -4.83
N VAL A 154 -28.19 15.95 -5.72
CA VAL A 154 -28.54 14.82 -6.59
C VAL A 154 -27.36 14.47 -7.50
N SER A 155 -26.73 15.49 -8.08
CA SER A 155 -25.54 15.32 -8.94
C SER A 155 -24.28 14.90 -8.17
N ALA A 156 -24.21 15.19 -6.86
CA ALA A 156 -23.10 14.78 -6.01
C ALA A 156 -23.03 13.25 -5.86
N MET A 157 -24.18 12.59 -5.85
CA MET A 157 -24.28 11.13 -5.80
C MET A 157 -23.89 10.45 -7.13
N ASP A 158 -24.23 11.05 -8.27
CA ASP A 158 -23.73 10.59 -9.58
C ASP A 158 -22.20 10.73 -9.68
N THR A 159 -21.69 11.84 -9.13
CA THR A 159 -20.24 12.04 -9.01
C THR A 159 -19.62 10.99 -8.10
N ALA A 160 -20.24 10.66 -6.97
CA ALA A 160 -19.75 9.63 -6.06
C ALA A 160 -19.70 8.25 -6.73
N CYS A 161 -20.70 7.91 -7.55
CA CYS A 161 -20.70 6.68 -8.34
C CYS A 161 -19.56 6.67 -9.36
N SER A 162 -19.36 7.78 -10.09
CA SER A 162 -18.26 7.90 -11.05
C SER A 162 -16.90 7.76 -10.38
N CYS A 163 -16.73 8.34 -9.18
CA CYS A 163 -15.54 8.15 -8.36
C CYS A 163 -15.37 6.68 -7.94
N PHE A 164 -16.45 5.98 -7.60
CA PHE A 164 -16.40 4.58 -7.20
C PHE A 164 -15.94 3.67 -8.35
N HIS A 165 -16.46 3.86 -9.57
CA HIS A 165 -15.96 3.17 -10.77
C HIS A 165 -14.49 3.46 -11.04
N ALA A 166 -14.08 4.73 -10.94
CA ALA A 166 -12.69 5.09 -11.12
C ALA A 166 -11.81 4.38 -10.08
N ALA A 167 -12.23 4.38 -8.81
CA ALA A 167 -11.52 3.68 -7.75
C ALA A 167 -11.36 2.18 -8.01
N ASP A 168 -12.37 1.53 -8.60
CA ASP A 168 -12.30 0.11 -8.97
C ASP A 168 -11.22 -0.16 -10.04
N ILE A 169 -11.17 0.68 -11.06
CA ILE A 169 -10.12 0.61 -12.10
C ILE A 169 -8.73 0.76 -11.48
N PHE A 170 -8.56 1.72 -10.57
CA PHE A 170 -7.29 1.92 -9.86
C PHE A 170 -6.93 0.73 -8.95
N ALA A 171 -7.93 0.08 -8.32
CA ALA A 171 -7.75 -1.14 -7.54
C ALA A 171 -7.24 -2.31 -8.40
N TRP A 172 -7.76 -2.47 -9.62
CA TRP A 172 -7.26 -3.45 -10.58
C TRP A 172 -5.80 -3.19 -10.97
N ILE A 173 -5.49 -1.94 -11.34
CA ILE A 173 -4.14 -1.54 -11.75
C ILE A 173 -3.14 -1.85 -10.63
N ILE A 174 -3.40 -1.38 -9.41
CA ILE A 174 -2.47 -1.55 -8.29
C ILE A 174 -2.36 -3.03 -7.87
N GLY A 175 -3.47 -3.79 -7.94
CA GLY A 175 -3.47 -5.23 -7.66
C GLY A 175 -2.55 -6.00 -8.58
N PHE A 176 -2.63 -5.76 -9.90
CA PHE A 176 -1.72 -6.41 -10.85
C PHE A 176 -0.26 -5.98 -10.67
N VAL A 177 0.00 -4.70 -10.38
CA VAL A 177 1.38 -4.24 -10.19
C VAL A 177 2.00 -4.85 -8.92
N TRP A 178 1.24 -4.95 -7.82
CA TRP A 178 1.69 -5.63 -6.60
C TRP A 178 2.00 -7.12 -6.86
N LEU A 179 1.15 -7.84 -7.60
CA LEU A 179 1.43 -9.23 -7.97
C LEU A 179 2.67 -9.36 -8.86
N GLY A 180 2.85 -8.45 -9.81
CA GLY A 180 4.05 -8.37 -10.64
C GLY A 180 5.32 -8.18 -9.80
N LEU A 181 5.26 -7.29 -8.80
CA LEU A 181 6.33 -7.08 -7.83
C LEU A 181 6.60 -8.35 -7.00
N THR A 182 5.57 -9.06 -6.56
CA THR A 182 5.74 -10.34 -5.86
C THR A 182 6.51 -11.33 -6.74
N GLY A 183 6.16 -11.44 -8.02
CA GLY A 183 6.88 -12.25 -9.00
C GLY A 183 8.36 -11.86 -9.12
N LEU A 184 8.64 -10.56 -9.22
CA LEU A 184 10.00 -10.02 -9.29
C LEU A 184 10.82 -10.33 -8.03
N TYR A 185 10.22 -10.22 -6.85
CA TYR A 185 10.86 -10.51 -5.57
C TYR A 185 11.15 -12.01 -5.43
N CYS A 186 10.19 -12.86 -5.79
CA CYS A 186 10.37 -14.32 -5.86
C CYS A 186 11.51 -14.71 -6.82
N TYR A 187 11.56 -14.08 -8.00
CA TYR A 187 12.64 -14.30 -8.96
C TYR A 187 14.00 -13.94 -8.37
N ARG A 188 14.13 -12.77 -7.74
CA ARG A 188 15.38 -12.33 -7.08
C ARG A 188 15.83 -13.30 -5.99
N ILE A 189 14.91 -13.77 -5.14
CA ILE A 189 15.22 -14.79 -4.12
C ILE A 189 15.74 -16.07 -4.75
N ARG A 190 15.07 -16.58 -5.80
CA ARG A 190 15.50 -17.80 -6.50
C ARG A 190 16.89 -17.65 -7.12
N THR A 191 17.16 -16.52 -7.78
CA THR A 191 18.48 -16.27 -8.37
C THR A 191 19.59 -16.22 -7.31
N ALA A 192 19.32 -15.64 -6.14
CA ALA A 192 20.28 -15.60 -5.04
C ALA A 192 20.54 -17.00 -4.44
N ILE A 193 19.50 -17.83 -4.29
CA ILE A 193 19.64 -19.21 -3.82
C ILE A 193 20.48 -20.04 -4.80
N ASN A 194 20.20 -19.93 -6.11
CA ASN A 194 20.92 -20.67 -7.13
C ASN A 194 22.40 -20.25 -7.20
N TYR A 195 22.70 -18.97 -7.02
CA TYR A 195 24.08 -18.48 -6.98
C TYR A 195 24.87 -19.12 -5.83
N VAL A 196 24.31 -19.11 -4.60
CA VAL A 196 24.95 -19.73 -3.42
C VAL A 196 25.11 -21.25 -3.59
N SER A 197 24.10 -21.93 -4.15
CA SER A 197 24.18 -23.37 -4.38
C SER A 197 25.24 -23.75 -5.41
N ASN A 198 25.45 -22.91 -6.43
CA ASN A 198 26.45 -23.16 -7.47
C ASN A 198 27.85 -22.75 -7.01
N SER A 199 28.01 -21.67 -6.24
CA SER A 199 29.31 -21.27 -5.68
C SER A 199 29.85 -22.32 -4.70
N GLY A 200 28.96 -22.94 -3.91
CA GLY A 200 29.32 -24.05 -3.01
C GLY A 200 29.66 -25.37 -3.71
N LYS A 201 29.43 -25.48 -5.03
CA LYS A 201 29.84 -26.65 -5.84
C LYS A 201 31.19 -26.43 -6.56
N THR A 202 31.68 -25.20 -6.63
CA THR A 202 32.95 -24.84 -7.29
C THR A 202 34.13 -24.67 -6.33
N GLU A 203 33.92 -24.80 -5.02
CA GLU A 203 35.04 -24.94 -4.09
C GLU A 203 35.57 -26.38 -4.18
N ALA A 204 36.64 -26.56 -4.96
CA ALA A 204 37.54 -27.69 -4.84
C ALA A 204 37.93 -27.89 -3.35
N PRO A 205 38.22 -29.12 -2.89
CA PRO A 205 38.55 -29.36 -1.49
C PRO A 205 39.63 -28.39 -1.04
N PHE A 206 39.29 -27.58 -0.05
CA PHE A 206 40.16 -26.61 0.59
C PHE A 206 41.39 -27.36 1.10
N ASP A 207 42.51 -27.24 0.38
CA ASP A 207 43.80 -27.78 0.80
C ASP A 207 44.21 -27.04 2.08
N SER A 208 44.20 -27.76 3.21
CA SER A 208 44.37 -27.24 4.57
C SER A 208 45.78 -26.73 4.86
N LYS A 209 46.61 -26.49 3.85
CA LYS A 209 48.03 -26.13 3.96
C LYS A 209 48.42 -24.76 3.41
N SER A 210 47.48 -23.90 3.04
CA SER A 210 47.77 -22.54 2.55
C SER A 210 47.34 -21.45 3.54
N THR A 211 48.19 -21.25 4.55
CA THR A 211 48.57 -19.96 5.18
C THR A 211 47.65 -18.74 5.06
N ALA A 212 47.16 -18.31 6.24
CA ALA A 212 47.01 -16.93 6.71
C ALA A 212 46.08 -15.97 5.94
N TRP A 213 44.84 -15.88 6.40
CA TRP A 213 44.06 -14.64 6.36
C TRP A 213 44.41 -13.78 7.59
N PRO A 214 44.56 -12.46 7.45
CA PRO A 214 44.77 -11.59 8.61
C PRO A 214 43.48 -11.58 9.44
N MET A 215 43.52 -12.21 10.61
CA MET A 215 42.52 -11.97 11.64
C MET A 215 42.61 -10.49 12.01
N ALA A 216 41.54 -9.75 11.73
CA ALA A 216 41.32 -8.46 12.37
C ALA A 216 41.20 -8.75 13.88
N THR A 217 42.27 -8.45 14.61
CA THR A 217 42.29 -8.48 16.07
C THR A 217 41.24 -7.50 16.56
N LEU A 218 40.09 -8.01 16.99
CA LEU A 218 39.16 -7.27 17.85
C LEU A 218 39.90 -7.04 19.17
N THR A 219 40.52 -5.87 19.30
CA THR A 219 40.99 -5.39 20.61
C THR A 219 39.76 -5.16 21.48
N SER A 220 39.59 -6.06 22.46
CA SER A 220 38.69 -5.87 23.60
C SER A 220 38.97 -4.50 24.22
N PRO A 221 37.94 -3.67 24.51
CA PRO A 221 38.17 -2.48 25.30
C PRO A 221 38.61 -2.93 26.69
N THR A 222 39.83 -2.54 27.06
CA THR A 222 40.34 -2.63 28.42
C THR A 222 39.44 -1.81 29.34
N ASN A 223 38.91 -2.48 30.37
CA ASN A 223 38.30 -1.86 31.54
C ASN A 223 39.33 -0.93 32.18
N ASP A 224 39.30 0.36 31.83
CA ASP A 224 40.03 1.38 32.56
C ASP A 224 39.09 1.95 33.63
N SER A 225 39.16 1.33 34.81
CA SER A 225 38.48 1.78 36.03
C SER A 225 39.08 3.10 36.49
N THR A 226 38.68 4.20 35.85
CA THR A 226 38.93 5.53 36.36
C THR A 226 37.94 5.83 37.48
N LYS A 227 38.51 5.94 38.68
CA LYS A 227 37.87 6.39 39.92
C LYS A 227 37.13 7.71 39.66
N TYR A 228 35.81 7.70 39.85
CA TYR A 228 35.09 8.93 40.14
C TYR A 228 35.31 9.26 41.61
N GLU A 229 36.22 10.21 41.89
CA GLU A 229 36.26 10.88 43.18
C GLU A 229 35.04 11.80 43.29
N VAL A 230 34.18 11.51 44.25
CA VAL A 230 33.11 12.40 44.70
C VAL A 230 33.76 13.46 45.59
N PRO A 231 33.67 14.77 45.27
CA PRO A 231 34.12 15.79 46.20
C PRO A 231 33.07 15.96 47.29
N ASP A 232 33.47 15.65 48.53
CA ASP A 232 32.76 16.05 49.73
C ASP A 232 32.84 17.58 49.93
N LYS A 233 31.69 18.19 50.29
CA LYS A 233 31.48 19.56 50.81
C LYS A 233 31.54 20.65 49.73
N TYR A 234 30.54 21.53 49.59
CA TYR A 234 29.75 22.29 50.56
C TYR A 234 28.29 22.43 50.14
#